data_AF-A0A1W5T7Z4-F1
#
_entry.id   AF-A0A1W5T7Z4-F1
#
_cell.length_a   1.000
_cell.length_b   1.000
_cell.length_c   1.000
_cell.angle_alpha   90.00
_cell.angle_beta   90.00
_cell.angle_gamma   90.00
#
_symmetry.space_group_name_H-M   'P 1'
#
loop_
_entity.id
_entity.type
_entity.pdbx_description
1 polymer ?
#
loop_
_entity_poly.entity_id
_entity_poly.type
_entity_poly.pdbx_seq_one_letter_code
_entity_poly.pdbx_strand_id
1 'polypeptide(L)'
;MEYAVGTTKSMSMLHNLCEAGRAKLNRSLPRKGIWKIGCYDGVYYHGKARKEEIENALRFSVHPKFNELENDFNQFFSDIDFYTRYGQSGMRKVLFTGPPGTGKTTIAKALGAKYQDKYVFVYADDYFKDVCYAAAQKKIPVIIIAEEVDELYRADAGTLSFLDGADTPRNLPGHMLFFQRTILTGLIRASENALAELTESYL
;
A
#
# COMPACT_ATOMS: atom_id res chain seq x y z
N MET A 1 24.38 -2.95 33.39
CA MET A 1 23.25 -3.48 32.61
C MET A 1 22.02 -3.37 33.48
N GLU A 2 21.13 -2.43 33.18
CA GLU A 2 19.82 -2.33 33.85
C GLU A 2 18.86 -3.29 33.15
N TYR A 3 18.30 -4.24 33.90
CA TYR A 3 17.28 -5.16 33.38
C TYR A 3 15.90 -4.66 33.81
N ALA A 4 15.06 -4.31 32.84
CA ALA A 4 13.65 -4.08 33.09
C ALA A 4 12.93 -5.43 33.25
N VAL A 5 12.32 -5.65 34.41
CA VAL A 5 11.48 -6.82 34.68
C VAL A 5 10.02 -6.36 34.72
N GLY A 6 9.20 -6.93 33.85
CA GLY A 6 7.78 -6.60 33.76
C GLY A 6 7.01 -7.67 33.01
N THR A 7 5.67 -7.60 33.07
CA THR A 7 4.82 -8.54 32.32
C THR A 7 5.10 -8.45 30.81
N THR A 8 4.84 -9.51 30.04
CA THR A 8 5.03 -9.52 28.58
C THR A 8 4.35 -8.34 27.90
N LYS A 9 3.18 -7.93 28.42
CA LYS A 9 2.42 -6.77 27.94
C LYS A 9 3.14 -5.45 28.24
N SER A 10 3.74 -5.33 29.42
CA SER A 10 4.55 -4.16 29.82
C SER A 10 5.83 -4.07 28.99
N MET A 11 6.54 -5.17 28.80
CA MET A 11 7.77 -5.23 28.01
C MET A 11 7.53 -4.96 26.53
N SER A 12 6.43 -5.48 25.96
CA SER A 12 5.99 -5.11 24.61
C SER A 12 5.66 -3.62 24.50
N MET A 13 4.95 -3.06 25.48
CA MET A 13 4.63 -1.62 25.51
C MET A 13 5.87 -0.73 25.65
N LEU A 14 6.88 -1.19 26.40
CA LEU A 14 8.14 -0.47 26.62
C LEU A 14 9.04 -0.54 25.38
N HIS A 15 9.12 -1.70 24.72
CA HIS A 15 9.74 -1.84 23.40
C HIS A 15 9.07 -0.92 22.36
N ASN A 16 7.73 -0.90 22.33
CA ASN A 16 6.94 0.00 21.47
C ASN A 16 7.19 1.49 21.77
N LEU A 17 7.50 1.85 23.01
CA LEU A 17 7.83 3.23 23.43
C LEU A 17 9.28 3.62 23.13
N CYS A 18 10.21 2.67 23.23
CA CYS A 18 11.64 2.90 22.98
C CYS A 18 11.97 2.99 21.48
N GLU A 19 11.38 2.13 20.64
CA GLU A 19 11.62 2.15 19.18
C GLU A 19 10.80 3.24 18.49
N ALA A 20 9.55 3.45 18.91
CA ALA A 20 8.72 4.52 18.38
C ALA A 20 8.87 5.76 19.26
N GLY A 21 9.84 6.62 18.95
CA GLY A 21 9.87 7.99 19.44
C GLY A 21 8.60 8.77 19.05
N ARG A 22 7.49 8.52 19.76
CA ARG A 22 6.12 9.10 19.65
C ARG A 22 5.07 8.41 18.73
N ALA A 23 5.10 7.10 18.44
CA ALA A 23 3.99 6.48 17.67
C ALA A 23 3.12 5.52 18.50
N LYS A 24 1.87 5.92 18.75
CA LYS A 24 0.81 5.06 19.29
C LYS A 24 0.46 3.99 18.24
N LEU A 25 0.99 2.78 18.39
CA LEU A 25 0.76 1.67 17.46
C LEU A 25 -0.73 1.34 17.39
N ASN A 26 -1.39 1.72 16.30
CA ASN A 26 -2.81 1.45 16.13
C ASN A 26 -3.00 0.10 15.46
N ARG A 27 -3.53 -0.88 16.20
CA ARG A 27 -3.81 -2.24 15.69
C ARG A 27 -5.05 -2.28 14.78
N SER A 28 -5.88 -1.24 14.86
CA SER A 28 -7.13 -1.15 14.13
C SER A 28 -6.97 -0.20 12.95
N LEU A 29 -7.29 -0.66 11.73
CA LEU A 29 -7.32 0.19 10.53
C LEU A 29 -8.16 1.47 10.80
N PRO A 30 -7.56 2.67 10.71
CA PRO A 30 -8.24 3.94 10.96
C PRO A 30 -9.28 4.27 9.89
N ARG A 31 -10.17 5.24 10.16
CA ARG A 31 -11.24 5.65 9.22
C ARG A 31 -10.83 6.70 8.20
N LYS A 32 -9.72 7.40 8.43
CA LYS A 32 -9.15 8.40 7.52
C LYS A 32 -7.67 8.63 7.81
N GLY A 33 -6.98 9.33 6.93
CA GLY A 33 -5.59 9.70 7.08
C GLY A 33 -4.65 8.81 6.27
N ILE A 34 -3.36 9.10 6.39
CA ILE A 34 -2.29 8.39 5.70
C ILE A 34 -1.52 7.54 6.70
N TRP A 35 -1.33 6.27 6.37
CA TRP A 35 -0.80 5.25 7.26
C TRP A 35 0.26 4.39 6.57
N LYS A 36 1.25 3.95 7.34
CA LYS A 36 2.23 2.94 6.93
C LYS A 36 2.01 1.70 7.79
N ILE A 37 2.14 0.53 7.19
CA ILE A 37 2.07 -0.74 7.93
C ILE A 37 3.45 -1.08 8.46
N GLY A 38 3.49 -1.56 9.69
CA GLY A 38 4.62 -2.32 10.21
C GLY A 38 4.13 -3.61 10.85
N CYS A 39 5.04 -4.57 10.98
CA CYS A 39 4.82 -5.83 11.68
C CYS A 39 5.85 -5.96 12.80
N TYR A 40 5.41 -6.35 13.98
CA TYR A 40 6.31 -6.70 15.07
C TYR A 40 5.76 -7.93 15.80
N ASP A 41 6.56 -8.98 15.91
CA ASP A 41 6.21 -10.23 16.60
C ASP A 41 4.88 -10.83 16.09
N GLY A 42 4.68 -10.82 14.77
CA GLY A 42 3.46 -11.30 14.12
C GLY A 42 2.23 -10.39 14.27
N VAL A 43 2.39 -9.20 14.86
CA VAL A 43 1.30 -8.24 15.05
C VAL A 43 1.49 -7.01 14.16
N TYR A 44 0.50 -6.75 13.30
CA TYR A 44 0.49 -5.57 12.45
C TYR A 44 0.03 -4.30 13.19
N TYR A 45 0.62 -3.18 12.82
CA TYR A 45 0.25 -1.86 13.30
C TYR A 45 0.24 -0.82 12.19
N HIS A 46 -0.53 0.25 12.40
CA HIS A 46 -0.66 1.38 11.50
C HIS A 46 0.06 2.60 12.10
N GLY A 47 1.18 2.99 11.51
CA GLY A 47 1.90 4.22 11.83
C GLY A 47 1.36 5.40 11.03
N LYS A 48 0.95 6.48 11.69
CA LYS A 48 0.45 7.68 11.01
C LYS A 48 1.60 8.41 10.30
N ALA A 49 1.38 8.85 9.07
CA ALA A 49 2.35 9.71 8.38
C ALA A 49 2.57 11.03 9.12
N ARG A 50 3.81 11.53 9.09
CA ARG A 50 4.19 12.80 9.74
C ARG A 50 3.62 13.98 8.96
N LYS A 51 3.22 15.04 9.66
CA LYS A 51 2.64 16.25 9.04
C LYS A 51 3.52 16.82 7.91
N GLU A 52 4.83 16.89 8.15
CA GLU A 52 5.83 17.36 7.16
C GLU A 52 5.86 16.50 5.89
N GLU A 53 5.75 15.17 6.02
CA GLU A 53 5.72 14.25 4.87
C GLU A 53 4.50 14.53 3.98
N ILE A 54 3.35 14.80 4.62
CA ILE A 54 2.09 15.10 3.95
C ILE A 54 2.15 16.45 3.23
N GLU A 55 2.68 17.48 3.89
CA GLU A 55 2.85 18.82 3.30
C GLU A 55 3.82 18.80 2.11
N ASN A 56 4.91 18.03 2.22
CA ASN A 56 5.86 17.85 1.12
C ASN A 56 5.22 17.11 -0.05
N ALA A 57 4.42 16.07 0.21
CA ALA A 57 3.72 15.32 -0.83
C ALA A 57 2.74 16.21 -1.62
N LEU A 58 2.03 17.12 -0.95
CA LEU A 58 1.04 17.98 -1.60
C LEU A 58 1.64 18.87 -2.71
N ARG A 59 2.92 19.24 -2.60
CA ARG A 59 3.63 20.06 -3.61
C ARG A 59 3.68 19.42 -4.99
N PHE A 60 3.53 18.10 -5.06
CA PHE A 60 3.58 17.35 -6.31
C PHE A 60 2.23 17.26 -7.03
N SER A 61 1.19 17.94 -6.51
CA SER A 61 -0.09 18.08 -7.23
C SER A 61 0.03 18.86 -8.54
N VAL A 62 1.15 19.55 -8.77
CA VAL A 62 1.45 20.26 -10.03
C VAL A 62 1.90 19.33 -11.17
N HIS A 63 2.11 18.04 -10.89
CA HIS A 63 2.55 17.09 -11.90
C HIS A 63 1.54 17.03 -13.07
N PRO A 64 1.96 16.99 -14.35
CA PRO A 64 1.05 17.05 -15.50
C PRO A 64 -0.04 15.97 -15.51
N LYS A 65 0.28 14.80 -14.96
CA LYS A 65 -0.63 13.65 -14.84
C LYS A 65 -1.49 13.62 -13.56
N PHE A 66 -1.33 14.59 -12.66
CA PHE A 66 -2.07 14.61 -11.40
C PHE A 66 -3.58 14.75 -11.62
N ASN A 67 -4.01 15.65 -12.51
CA ASN A 67 -5.42 15.87 -12.79
C ASN A 67 -6.08 14.62 -13.41
N GLU A 68 -5.36 13.89 -14.26
CA GLU A 68 -5.85 12.63 -14.84
C GLU A 68 -6.09 11.58 -13.75
N LEU A 69 -5.12 11.41 -12.85
CA LEU A 69 -5.23 10.51 -11.69
C LEU A 69 -6.35 10.93 -10.73
N GLU A 70 -6.49 12.22 -10.46
CA GLU A 70 -7.52 12.75 -9.57
C GLU A 70 -8.93 12.56 -10.16
N ASN A 71 -9.10 12.78 -11.46
CA ASN A 71 -10.38 12.55 -12.13
C ASN A 71 -10.76 11.06 -12.08
N ASP A 72 -9.81 10.16 -12.34
CA ASP A 72 -10.02 8.71 -12.23
C ASP A 72 -10.43 8.29 -10.82
N PHE A 73 -9.72 8.81 -9.82
CA PHE A 73 -10.02 8.60 -8.41
C PHE A 73 -11.43 9.06 -8.04
N ASN A 74 -11.80 10.29 -8.40
CA ASN A 74 -13.12 10.84 -8.09
C ASN A 74 -14.24 10.07 -8.80
N GLN A 75 -14.02 9.71 -10.07
CA GLN A 75 -14.98 8.93 -10.84
C GLN A 75 -15.20 7.55 -10.22
N PHE A 76 -14.13 6.85 -9.84
CA PHE A 76 -14.25 5.53 -9.22
C PHE A 76 -15.11 5.56 -7.95
N PHE A 77 -14.86 6.49 -7.04
CA PHE A 77 -15.63 6.58 -5.79
C PHE A 77 -17.04 7.13 -5.99
N SER A 78 -17.27 7.96 -7.02
CA SER A 78 -18.61 8.40 -7.42
C SER A 78 -19.44 7.24 -7.97
N ASP A 79 -18.83 6.37 -8.76
CA ASP A 79 -19.50 5.29 -9.49
C ASP A 79 -19.35 3.94 -8.77
N ILE A 80 -19.03 3.92 -7.47
CA ILE A 80 -18.67 2.69 -6.75
C ILE A 80 -19.76 1.62 -6.77
N ASP A 81 -21.02 2.05 -6.86
CA ASP A 81 -22.16 1.16 -7.01
C ASP A 81 -22.03 0.29 -8.26
N PHE A 82 -21.49 0.81 -9.37
CA PHE A 82 -21.24 0.04 -10.59
C PHE A 82 -20.23 -1.10 -10.35
N TYR A 83 -19.15 -0.82 -9.63
CA TYR A 83 -18.08 -1.77 -9.32
C TYR A 83 -18.44 -2.80 -8.25
N THR A 84 -19.60 -2.66 -7.60
CA THR A 84 -20.07 -3.53 -6.53
C THR A 84 -21.35 -4.28 -6.87
N ARG A 85 -21.92 -4.05 -8.07
CA ARG A 85 -23.10 -4.79 -8.57
C ARG A 85 -22.73 -6.25 -8.82
N TYR A 86 -23.75 -7.10 -8.85
CA TYR A 86 -23.62 -8.52 -9.19
C TYR A 86 -22.59 -9.29 -8.34
N GLY A 87 -22.35 -8.83 -7.11
CA GLY A 87 -21.42 -9.49 -6.18
C GLY A 87 -19.95 -9.15 -6.39
N GLN A 88 -19.61 -8.20 -7.27
CA GLN A 88 -18.23 -7.75 -7.47
C GLN A 88 -17.63 -7.14 -6.19
N SER A 89 -16.31 -7.23 -6.07
CA SER A 89 -15.58 -6.84 -4.87
C SER A 89 -15.54 -5.33 -4.60
N GLY A 90 -15.80 -4.50 -5.62
CA GLY A 90 -15.65 -3.05 -5.50
C GLY A 90 -14.21 -2.58 -5.58
N MET A 91 -13.35 -3.26 -6.35
CA MET A 91 -11.91 -2.94 -6.43
C MET A 91 -11.52 -2.32 -7.79
N ARG A 92 -10.69 -1.26 -7.76
CA ARG A 92 -10.03 -0.68 -8.93
C ARG A 92 -8.50 -0.83 -8.87
N LYS A 93 -7.97 -1.48 -9.92
CA LYS A 93 -6.56 -1.67 -10.32
C LYS A 93 -5.94 -0.44 -11.01
N VAL A 94 -4.95 0.27 -10.46
CA VAL A 94 -4.20 1.30 -11.21
C VAL A 94 -2.69 1.03 -11.18
N LEU A 95 -2.09 0.82 -12.35
CA LEU A 95 -0.65 0.57 -12.51
C LEU A 95 0.07 1.80 -13.06
N PHE A 96 0.97 2.36 -12.26
CA PHE A 96 1.94 3.36 -12.70
C PHE A 96 3.15 2.69 -13.33
N THR A 97 3.38 2.93 -14.62
CA THR A 97 4.53 2.41 -15.36
C THR A 97 5.40 3.54 -15.93
N GLY A 98 6.72 3.32 -15.98
CA GLY A 98 7.66 4.21 -16.68
C GLY A 98 9.09 4.15 -16.10
N PRO A 99 10.02 4.96 -16.62
CA PRO A 99 11.38 5.09 -16.09
C PRO A 99 11.40 5.53 -14.61
N PRO A 100 12.42 5.19 -13.81
CA PRO A 100 12.56 5.72 -12.45
C PRO A 100 12.72 7.24 -12.48
N GLY A 101 12.34 7.90 -11.40
CA GLY A 101 12.45 9.36 -11.27
C GLY A 101 11.34 10.17 -11.95
N THR A 102 10.38 9.54 -12.66
CA THR A 102 9.26 10.27 -13.30
C THR A 102 8.10 10.63 -12.35
N GLY A 103 8.34 10.68 -11.04
CA GLY A 103 7.34 11.14 -10.06
C GLY A 103 6.13 10.22 -9.81
N LYS A 104 6.14 8.97 -10.26
CA LYS A 104 5.03 7.99 -10.07
C LYS A 104 4.60 7.85 -8.61
N THR A 105 5.58 7.63 -7.74
CA THR A 105 5.34 7.52 -6.30
C THR A 105 4.82 8.82 -5.72
N THR A 106 5.36 9.92 -6.22
CA THR A 106 5.11 11.23 -5.67
C THR A 106 3.71 11.75 -5.98
N ILE A 107 3.16 11.44 -7.15
CA ILE A 107 1.77 11.79 -7.49
C ILE A 107 0.76 11.00 -6.66
N ALA A 108 1.03 9.72 -6.36
CA ALA A 108 0.19 8.92 -5.49
C ALA A 108 0.21 9.47 -4.05
N LYS A 109 1.39 9.85 -3.56
CA LYS A 109 1.58 10.53 -2.27
C LYS A 109 0.82 11.86 -2.21
N ALA A 110 0.86 12.65 -3.30
CA ALA A 110 0.14 13.92 -3.41
C ALA A 110 -1.38 13.74 -3.35
N LEU A 111 -1.92 12.71 -4.02
CA LEU A 111 -3.33 12.38 -3.99
C LEU A 111 -3.75 12.01 -2.55
N GLY A 112 -2.95 11.18 -1.89
CA GLY A 112 -3.11 10.85 -0.48
C GLY A 112 -3.18 12.09 0.41
N ALA A 113 -2.23 13.01 0.25
CA ALA A 113 -2.18 14.25 1.02
C ALA A 113 -3.42 15.13 0.81
N LYS A 114 -3.93 15.21 -0.42
CA LYS A 114 -5.13 16.00 -0.77
C LYS A 114 -6.42 15.41 -0.19
N TYR A 115 -6.51 14.08 -0.11
CA TYR A 115 -7.75 13.36 0.23
C TYR A 115 -7.75 12.68 1.61
N GLN A 116 -6.68 12.82 2.40
CA GLN A 116 -6.51 12.20 3.71
C GLN A 116 -7.65 12.47 4.71
N ASP A 117 -8.39 13.57 4.56
CA ASP A 117 -9.48 13.93 5.48
C ASP A 117 -10.77 13.14 5.24
N LYS A 118 -10.89 12.53 4.05
CA LYS A 118 -12.07 11.77 3.63
C LYS A 118 -11.80 10.28 3.55
N TYR A 119 -10.59 9.88 3.17
CA TYR A 119 -10.24 8.50 2.87
C TYR A 119 -9.05 7.99 3.70
N VAL A 120 -8.90 6.66 3.71
CA VAL A 120 -7.74 5.98 4.30
C VAL A 120 -6.75 5.68 3.18
N PHE A 121 -5.54 6.20 3.30
CA PHE A 121 -4.42 5.84 2.45
C PHE A 121 -3.45 4.97 3.24
N VAL A 122 -3.07 3.83 2.70
CA VAL A 122 -2.15 2.88 3.35
C VAL A 122 -1.00 2.57 2.40
N TYR A 123 0.25 2.80 2.84
CA TYR A 123 1.42 2.25 2.17
C TYR A 123 1.63 0.82 2.67
N ALA A 124 1.51 -0.14 1.75
CA ALA A 124 1.56 -1.56 2.05
C ALA A 124 1.97 -2.34 0.81
N ASP A 125 3.09 -3.05 0.91
CA ASP A 125 3.57 -3.93 -0.16
C ASP A 125 3.03 -5.34 0.10
N ASP A 126 3.62 -6.11 1.01
CA ASP A 126 3.19 -7.51 1.28
C ASP A 126 1.84 -7.63 1.99
N TYR A 127 1.49 -6.65 2.83
CA TYR A 127 0.32 -6.71 3.72
C TYR A 127 -0.94 -6.05 3.15
N PHE A 128 -0.96 -5.75 1.85
CA PHE A 128 -2.10 -5.09 1.21
C PHE A 128 -3.40 -5.92 1.28
N LYS A 129 -3.29 -7.26 1.27
CA LYS A 129 -4.44 -8.17 1.41
C LYS A 129 -5.12 -7.98 2.77
N ASP A 130 -4.33 -7.99 3.85
CA ASP A 130 -4.82 -7.79 5.22
C ASP A 130 -5.54 -6.46 5.39
N VAL A 131 -5.02 -5.39 4.77
CA VAL A 131 -5.69 -4.08 4.75
C VAL A 131 -7.05 -4.16 4.06
N CYS A 132 -7.14 -4.84 2.91
CA CYS A 132 -8.40 -5.00 2.19
C CYS A 132 -9.43 -5.74 3.06
N TYR A 133 -9.02 -6.82 3.72
CA TYR A 133 -9.90 -7.56 4.63
C TYR A 133 -10.35 -6.69 5.81
N ALA A 134 -9.44 -5.98 6.46
CA ALA A 134 -9.76 -5.08 7.57
C ALA A 134 -10.69 -3.93 7.14
N ALA A 135 -10.51 -3.42 5.92
CA ALA A 135 -11.35 -2.36 5.35
C ALA A 135 -12.75 -2.87 5.02
N ALA A 136 -12.86 -4.05 4.41
CA ALA A 136 -14.14 -4.69 4.09
C ALA A 136 -14.97 -4.97 5.34
N GLN A 137 -14.35 -5.55 6.38
CA GLN A 137 -15.01 -5.81 7.67
C GLN A 137 -15.58 -4.54 8.31
N LYS A 138 -14.87 -3.42 8.16
CA LYS A 138 -15.27 -2.12 8.72
C LYS A 138 -16.12 -1.27 7.81
N LYS A 139 -16.30 -1.69 6.55
CA LYS A 139 -16.97 -0.92 5.50
C LYS A 139 -16.37 0.49 5.41
N ILE A 140 -15.06 0.55 5.18
CA ILE A 140 -14.34 1.82 4.97
C ILE A 140 -13.70 1.84 3.58
N PRO A 141 -13.76 2.99 2.88
CA PRO A 141 -13.07 3.11 1.60
C PRO A 141 -11.57 3.20 1.87
N VAL A 142 -10.79 2.38 1.17
CA VAL A 142 -9.35 2.32 1.36
C VAL A 142 -8.61 2.43 0.03
N ILE A 143 -7.53 3.20 0.06
CA ILE A 143 -6.58 3.33 -1.02
C ILE A 143 -5.27 2.77 -0.54
N ILE A 144 -4.73 1.82 -1.30
CA ILE A 144 -3.47 1.18 -0.98
C ILE A 144 -2.46 1.62 -2.02
N ILE A 145 -1.29 2.05 -1.54
CA ILE A 145 -0.14 2.41 -2.36
C ILE A 145 0.91 1.33 -2.11
N ALA A 146 1.04 0.43 -3.07
CA ALA A 146 2.05 -0.62 -3.08
C ALA A 146 3.22 -0.18 -3.98
N GLU A 147 4.38 -0.03 -3.37
CA GLU A 147 5.65 0.18 -4.05
C GLU A 147 6.23 -1.21 -4.44
N GLU A 148 7.04 -1.28 -5.51
CA GLU A 148 7.85 -2.48 -5.84
C GLU A 148 7.10 -3.82 -6.07
N VAL A 149 5.98 -3.76 -6.78
CA VAL A 149 5.10 -4.92 -7.03
C VAL A 149 5.75 -6.09 -7.78
N ASP A 150 6.89 -5.88 -8.44
CA ASP A 150 7.60 -6.94 -9.18
C ASP A 150 8.09 -8.09 -8.28
N GLU A 151 8.21 -7.86 -6.97
CA GLU A 151 8.53 -8.89 -5.97
C GLU A 151 7.26 -9.66 -5.56
N LEU A 152 6.17 -8.92 -5.35
CA LEU A 152 4.85 -9.41 -5.01
C LEU A 152 4.26 -10.36 -6.08
N TYR A 153 4.49 -10.06 -7.37
CA TYR A 153 3.99 -10.86 -8.50
C TYR A 153 4.77 -12.18 -8.69
N ARG A 154 5.99 -12.31 -8.18
CA ARG A 154 6.86 -13.46 -8.49
C ARG A 154 6.67 -14.68 -7.58
N ALA A 155 5.89 -14.59 -6.49
CA ALA A 155 5.98 -15.58 -5.42
C ALA A 155 4.69 -16.31 -5.02
N ASP A 156 3.48 -15.85 -5.36
CA ASP A 156 2.26 -16.41 -4.75
C ASP A 156 1.03 -16.44 -5.67
N ALA A 157 0.51 -17.65 -5.93
CA ALA A 157 -0.76 -17.88 -6.63
C ALA A 157 -1.95 -17.22 -5.92
N GLY A 158 -1.89 -17.07 -4.58
CA GLY A 158 -2.88 -16.35 -3.81
C GLY A 158 -2.89 -14.84 -4.07
N THR A 159 -1.74 -14.24 -4.44
CA THR A 159 -1.67 -12.82 -4.83
C THR A 159 -2.32 -12.62 -6.18
N LEU A 160 -2.05 -13.48 -7.15
CA LEU A 160 -2.70 -13.41 -8.47
C LEU A 160 -4.21 -13.61 -8.34
N SER A 161 -4.67 -14.62 -7.61
CA SER A 161 -6.10 -14.88 -7.37
C SER A 161 -6.80 -13.70 -6.68
N PHE A 162 -6.11 -13.05 -5.74
CA PHE A 162 -6.57 -11.81 -5.14
C PHE A 162 -6.68 -10.69 -6.19
N LEU A 163 -5.67 -10.50 -7.03
CA LEU A 163 -5.67 -9.47 -8.07
C LEU A 163 -6.63 -9.75 -9.23
N ASP A 164 -7.02 -10.99 -9.45
CA ASP A 164 -8.09 -11.32 -10.40
C ASP A 164 -9.48 -11.14 -9.80
N GLY A 165 -9.55 -10.88 -8.50
CA GLY A 165 -10.80 -10.63 -7.79
C GLY A 165 -11.45 -11.87 -7.17
N ALA A 166 -10.91 -13.06 -7.42
CA ALA A 166 -11.42 -14.31 -6.86
C ALA A 166 -11.38 -14.31 -5.32
N ASP A 167 -10.27 -13.84 -4.76
CA ASP A 167 -10.05 -13.76 -3.31
C ASP A 167 -10.14 -12.33 -2.75
N THR A 168 -10.58 -11.36 -3.56
CA THR A 168 -10.73 -9.99 -3.06
C THR A 168 -11.98 -9.90 -2.17
N PRO A 169 -11.87 -9.45 -0.91
CA PRO A 169 -13.04 -9.25 -0.07
C PRO A 169 -13.94 -8.15 -0.64
N ARG A 170 -15.25 -8.36 -0.58
CA ARG A 170 -16.22 -7.37 -1.04
C ARG A 170 -16.30 -6.19 -0.08
N ASN A 171 -16.12 -4.97 -0.59
CA ASN A 171 -16.25 -3.74 0.17
C ASN A 171 -17.05 -2.71 -0.61
N LEU A 172 -18.30 -2.44 -0.18
CA LEU A 172 -19.19 -1.52 -0.87
C LEU A 172 -18.65 -0.08 -0.98
N PRO A 173 -17.94 0.45 0.05
CA PRO A 173 -17.22 1.72 -0.06
C PRO A 173 -16.03 1.73 -1.02
N GLY A 174 -15.53 0.57 -1.44
CA GLY A 174 -14.50 0.44 -2.46
C GLY A 174 -13.07 0.25 -1.96
N HIS A 175 -12.29 -0.40 -2.82
CA HIS A 175 -10.85 -0.55 -2.72
C HIS A 175 -10.19 0.05 -3.96
N MET A 176 -9.22 0.94 -3.78
CA MET A 176 -8.37 1.38 -4.88
C MET A 176 -6.92 0.97 -4.60
N LEU A 177 -6.28 0.30 -5.55
CA LEU A 177 -4.92 -0.21 -5.39
C LEU A 177 -4.02 0.42 -6.44
N PHE A 178 -3.02 1.17 -5.97
CA PHE A 178 -1.97 1.77 -6.76
C PHE A 178 -0.75 0.88 -6.76
N PHE A 179 -0.41 0.39 -7.94
CA PHE A 179 0.78 -0.40 -8.21
C PHE A 179 1.81 0.45 -8.93
N GLN A 180 3.08 0.25 -8.58
CA GLN A 180 4.17 0.98 -9.21
C GLN A 180 5.20 0.00 -9.78
N ARG A 181 5.46 0.11 -11.08
CA ARG A 181 6.47 -0.68 -11.77
C ARG A 181 7.50 0.24 -12.42
N THR A 182 8.77 -0.02 -12.11
CA THR A 182 9.91 0.69 -12.71
C THR A 182 10.50 -0.18 -13.82
N ILE A 183 10.60 0.35 -15.04
CA ILE A 183 11.08 -0.42 -16.21
C ILE A 183 12.53 -0.91 -16.02
N LEU A 184 13.36 -0.14 -15.31
CA LEU A 184 14.77 -0.49 -15.07
C LEU A 184 14.94 -1.79 -14.26
N THR A 185 14.05 -2.08 -13.30
CA THR A 185 14.11 -3.29 -12.48
C THR A 185 13.84 -4.56 -13.30
N GLY A 186 12.99 -4.46 -14.32
CA GLY A 186 12.72 -5.57 -15.25
C GLY A 186 13.89 -5.86 -16.19
N LEU A 187 14.58 -4.83 -16.68
CA LEU A 187 15.71 -4.97 -17.61
C LEU A 187 16.98 -5.48 -16.93
N ILE A 188 17.30 -4.98 -15.73
CA ILE A 188 18.48 -5.44 -14.97
C ILE A 188 18.33 -6.92 -14.60
N ARG A 189 17.17 -7.33 -14.07
CA ARG A 189 16.90 -8.73 -13.71
C ARG A 189 16.80 -9.67 -14.92
N ALA A 190 16.31 -9.19 -16.08
CA ALA A 190 16.34 -9.99 -17.31
C ALA A 190 17.79 -10.28 -17.75
N SER A 191 18.70 -9.33 -17.54
CA SER A 191 20.12 -9.53 -17.82
C SER A 191 20.79 -10.46 -16.80
N GLU A 192 20.42 -10.38 -15.51
CA GLU A 192 20.93 -11.28 -14.46
C GLU A 192 20.47 -12.73 -14.66
N ASN A 193 19.20 -12.94 -15.02
CA ASN A 193 18.68 -14.29 -15.32
C ASN A 193 19.32 -14.88 -16.59
N ALA A 194 19.51 -14.07 -17.63
CA ALA A 194 20.19 -14.51 -18.86
C ALA A 194 21.66 -14.87 -18.59
N LEU A 195 22.34 -14.15 -17.68
CA LEU A 195 23.69 -14.48 -17.25
C LEU A 195 23.74 -15.74 -16.39
N ALA A 196 22.74 -15.97 -15.54
CA ALA A 196 22.62 -17.19 -14.72
C ALA A 196 22.41 -18.45 -15.59
N GLU A 197 21.52 -18.39 -16.59
CA GLU A 197 21.30 -19.48 -17.55
C GLU A 197 22.55 -19.77 -18.39
N LEU A 198 23.31 -18.73 -18.75
CA LEU A 198 24.60 -18.90 -19.45
C LEU A 198 25.65 -19.57 -18.55
N THR A 199 25.71 -19.27 -17.25
CA THR A 199 26.65 -19.93 -16.34
C THR A 199 26.30 -21.39 -16.02
N GLU A 200 25.02 -21.77 -15.97
CA GLU A 200 24.60 -23.17 -15.80
C GLU A 200 24.82 -24.01 -17.06
N SER A 201 24.83 -23.40 -18.25
CA SER A 201 25.13 -24.11 -19.51
C SER A 201 26.62 -24.46 -19.72
N TYR A 202 27.51 -23.95 -18.86
CA TYR A 202 28.97 -24.15 -18.93
C TYR A 202 29.55 -25.00 -17.78
N LEU A 203 28.71 -25.63 -16.95
CA LEU A 203 29.08 -26.65 -15.96
C LEU A 203 28.52 -28.02 -16.36
#